data_AF-A0A0N4UF56-F1
#
_entry.id   AF-A0A0N4UF56-F1
#
_cell.length_a   1.000
_cell.length_b   1.000
_cell.length_c   1.000
_cell.angle_alpha   90.00
_cell.angle_beta   90.00
_cell.angle_gamma   90.00
#
_symmetry.space_group_name_H-M   'P 1'
#
loop_
_entity.id
_entity.type
_entity.pdbx_description
1 polymer ?
#
loop_
_entity_poly.entity_id
_entity_poly.type
_entity_poly.pdbx_seq_one_letter_code
_entity_poly.pdbx_strand_id
1 'polypeptide(L)'
;MSVITNETDMLLGKVVQITDIGLDKIHCVQVRCRQNEFDLYLKKFFVKSGDFWATDTKTHCGLGDIVLIKKPTEKPPQQRITHEVMKIIFKFGYIIDPVTKKRVVRDSFDDEFEFRTRVDALLFDEQSAIQHRRLLERKNSIENNEEL
;
A
#
# COMPACT_ATOMS: atom_id res chain seq x y z
N MET A 1 -26.41 -13.87 -29.13
CA MET A 1 -24.94 -13.98 -28.94
C MET A 1 -24.46 -12.59 -28.57
N SER A 2 -24.58 -12.18 -27.30
CA SER A 2 -23.95 -10.94 -26.85
C SER A 2 -22.46 -11.24 -26.80
N VAL A 3 -21.76 -10.91 -27.89
CA VAL A 3 -20.30 -10.82 -27.84
C VAL A 3 -20.04 -9.86 -26.71
N ILE A 4 -19.52 -10.35 -25.59
CA ILE A 4 -18.95 -9.53 -24.54
C ILE A 4 -17.89 -8.74 -25.30
N THR A 5 -18.23 -7.52 -25.70
CA THR A 5 -17.28 -6.59 -26.27
C THR A 5 -16.34 -6.31 -25.12
N ASN A 6 -15.23 -7.06 -25.09
CA ASN A 6 -14.20 -7.07 -24.07
C ASN A 6 -13.43 -5.73 -24.03
N GLU A 7 -14.11 -4.59 -24.07
CA GLU A 7 -13.57 -3.42 -23.40
C GLU A 7 -13.66 -3.74 -21.92
N THR A 8 -12.51 -3.76 -21.26
CA THR A 8 -12.36 -4.07 -19.84
C THR A 8 -13.24 -3.11 -19.02
N ASP A 9 -14.48 -3.51 -18.76
CA ASP A 9 -15.45 -2.69 -18.01
C ASP A 9 -14.92 -2.28 -16.64
N MET A 10 -14.00 -3.07 -16.09
CA MET A 10 -13.33 -2.83 -14.83
C MET A 10 -11.83 -3.06 -14.96
N LEU A 11 -11.05 -2.13 -14.42
CA LEU A 11 -9.59 -2.21 -14.33
C LEU A 11 -9.15 -1.97 -12.89
N LEU A 12 -8.12 -2.69 -12.47
CA LEU A 12 -7.46 -2.51 -11.18
C LEU A 12 -6.11 -1.83 -11.40
N GLY A 13 -5.82 -0.80 -10.62
CA GLY A 13 -4.55 -0.10 -10.75
C GLY A 13 -4.18 0.72 -9.53
N LYS A 14 -2.97 1.28 -9.57
CA LYS A 14 -2.45 2.17 -8.54
C LYS A 14 -2.66 3.62 -8.95
N VAL A 15 -3.05 4.47 -8.02
CA VAL A 15 -3.09 5.92 -8.21
C VAL A 15 -1.67 6.48 -8.34
N VAL A 16 -1.38 7.16 -9.46
CA VAL A 16 -0.08 7.78 -9.75
C VAL A 16 -0.12 9.29 -9.54
N GLN A 17 -1.16 9.94 -10.04
CA GLN A 17 -1.31 11.39 -9.98
C GLN A 17 -2.76 11.75 -9.65
N ILE A 18 -2.92 12.90 -9.01
CA ILE A 18 -4.22 13.47 -8.64
C ILE A 18 -4.28 14.88 -9.23
N THR A 19 -5.41 15.25 -9.80
CA THR A 19 -5.64 16.56 -10.40
C THR A 19 -7.11 16.94 -10.25
N ASP A 20 -7.37 18.18 -9.86
CA ASP A 20 -8.73 18.71 -9.83
C ASP A 20 -9.00 19.47 -11.14
N ILE A 21 -10.15 19.23 -11.76
CA ILE A 21 -10.48 19.73 -13.10
C ILE A 21 -11.70 20.65 -13.04
N GLY A 22 -11.66 21.74 -13.81
CA GLY A 22 -12.79 22.67 -13.99
C GLY A 22 -12.98 23.67 -12.84
N LEU A 23 -14.05 24.46 -12.93
CA LEU A 23 -14.42 25.44 -11.91
C LEU A 23 -14.92 24.75 -10.63
N ASP A 24 -15.67 23.66 -10.80
CA ASP A 24 -16.25 22.86 -9.72
C ASP A 24 -15.22 22.00 -8.98
N LYS A 25 -13.94 22.05 -9.38
CA LYS A 25 -12.83 21.27 -8.81
C LYS A 25 -13.17 19.79 -8.72
N ILE A 26 -13.53 19.19 -9.85
CA ILE A 26 -13.86 17.77 -9.92
C ILE A 26 -12.59 16.97 -9.71
N HIS A 27 -12.59 16.16 -8.65
CA HIS A 27 -11.44 15.34 -8.29
C HIS A 27 -11.22 14.23 -9.32
N CYS A 28 -10.04 14.22 -9.93
CA CYS A 28 -9.67 13.28 -10.99
C CYS A 28 -8.32 12.64 -10.68
N VAL A 29 -8.19 11.38 -11.07
CA VAL A 29 -7.09 10.53 -10.66
C VAL A 29 -6.52 9.82 -11.88
N GLN A 30 -5.20 9.85 -12.03
CA GLN A 30 -4.48 9.03 -13.00
C GLN A 30 -4.14 7.68 -12.36
N VAL A 31 -4.67 6.61 -12.93
CA VAL A 31 -4.53 5.24 -12.45
C VAL A 31 -3.68 4.45 -13.43
N ARG A 32 -2.60 3.85 -12.93
CA ARG A 32 -1.75 2.92 -13.69
C ARG A 32 -2.24 1.50 -13.49
N CYS A 33 -2.83 0.93 -14.54
CA CYS A 33 -3.36 -0.42 -14.57
C CYS A 33 -2.36 -1.35 -15.24
N ARG A 34 -2.06 -2.49 -14.62
CA ARG A 34 -1.24 -3.54 -15.23
C ARG A 34 -2.13 -4.45 -16.06
N GLN A 35 -1.86 -4.54 -17.34
CA GLN A 35 -2.54 -5.44 -18.28
C GLN A 35 -1.55 -6.49 -18.78
N ASN A 36 -2.05 -7.66 -19.13
CA ASN A 36 -1.24 -8.72 -19.72
C ASN A 36 -1.52 -8.77 -21.22
N GLU A 37 -0.53 -8.43 -22.03
CA GLU A 37 -0.59 -8.54 -23.48
C GLU A 37 -0.02 -9.90 -23.90
N PHE A 38 -0.75 -10.65 -24.71
CA PHE A 38 -0.30 -11.94 -25.22
C PHE A 38 0.54 -11.76 -26.47
N ASP A 39 1.77 -12.24 -26.45
CA ASP A 39 2.60 -12.34 -27.65
C ASP A 39 2.32 -13.67 -28.37
N LEU A 40 1.81 -13.58 -29.60
CA LEU A 40 1.48 -14.73 -30.46
C LEU A 40 2.73 -15.52 -30.88
N TYR A 41 3.88 -14.87 -31.02
CA TYR A 41 5.12 -15.52 -31.48
C TYR A 41 5.75 -16.34 -30.35
N LEU A 42 5.89 -15.74 -29.16
CA LEU A 42 6.46 -16.40 -27.99
C LEU A 42 5.45 -17.25 -27.19
N LYS A 43 4.15 -17.14 -27.53
CA LYS A 43 3.04 -17.77 -26.80
C LYS A 43 3.08 -17.48 -25.30
N LYS A 44 3.40 -16.25 -24.93
CA LYS A 44 3.62 -15.81 -23.54
C LYS A 44 2.94 -14.48 -23.28
N PHE A 45 2.43 -14.29 -22.06
CA PHE A 45 1.92 -13.01 -21.60
C PHE A 45 3.03 -12.12 -21.06
N PHE A 46 3.02 -10.86 -21.49
CA PHE A 46 3.90 -9.81 -20.99
C PHE A 46 3.09 -8.74 -20.28
N VAL A 47 3.66 -8.21 -19.20
CA VAL A 47 2.98 -7.16 -18.44
C VAL A 47 3.22 -5.82 -19.12
N LYS A 48 2.14 -5.18 -19.53
CA LYS A 48 2.12 -3.82 -20.06
C LYS A 48 1.26 -2.95 -19.17
N SER A 49 1.82 -1.85 -18.67
CA SER A 49 1.07 -0.87 -17.88
C SER A 49 0.42 0.16 -18.80
N GLY A 50 -0.88 0.40 -18.61
CA GLY A 50 -1.63 1.50 -19.22
C GLY A 50 -2.04 2.52 -18.16
N ASP A 51 -1.95 3.80 -18.50
CA ASP A 51 -2.38 4.89 -17.62
C ASP A 51 -3.74 5.42 -18.07
N PHE A 52 -4.71 5.40 -17.16
CA PHE A 52 -6.09 5.81 -17.41
C PHE A 52 -6.46 6.96 -16.49
N TRP A 53 -7.23 7.92 -17.00
CA TRP A 53 -7.80 8.99 -16.19
C TRP A 53 -9.19 8.61 -15.74
N ALA A 54 -9.42 8.68 -14.43
CA ALA A 54 -10.67 8.35 -13.78
C ALA A 54 -11.20 9.52 -12.95
N THR A 55 -12.50 9.77 -12.99
CA THR A 55 -13.16 10.72 -12.07
C THR A 55 -13.40 10.03 -10.72
N ASP A 56 -13.16 10.74 -9.61
CA ASP A 56 -13.48 10.27 -8.26
C ASP A 56 -14.37 11.28 -7.54
N THR A 57 -15.68 11.07 -7.59
CA THR A 57 -16.65 11.98 -6.96
C THR A 57 -16.98 11.62 -5.50
N LYS A 58 -16.60 10.43 -5.04
CA LYS A 58 -17.12 9.85 -3.78
C LYS A 58 -16.03 9.51 -2.78
N THR A 59 -14.95 8.88 -3.24
CA THR A 59 -14.06 8.13 -2.35
C THR A 59 -12.89 8.96 -1.86
N HIS A 60 -12.54 10.03 -2.58
CA HIS A 60 -11.38 10.91 -2.33
C HIS A 60 -10.09 10.08 -2.17
N CYS A 61 -9.63 9.51 -3.28
CA CYS A 61 -8.48 8.63 -3.34
C CYS A 61 -7.17 9.37 -3.03
N GLY A 62 -6.28 8.71 -2.29
CA GLY A 62 -4.93 9.19 -2.03
C GLY A 62 -3.92 8.73 -3.08
N LEU A 63 -2.74 9.37 -3.07
CA LEU A 63 -1.62 8.91 -3.88
C LEU A 63 -1.18 7.51 -3.45
N GLY A 64 -1.06 6.61 -4.41
CA GLY A 64 -0.60 5.24 -4.19
C GLY A 64 -1.66 4.25 -3.74
N ASP A 65 -2.91 4.67 -3.57
CA ASP A 65 -4.04 3.77 -3.32
C ASP A 65 -4.22 2.79 -4.48
N ILE A 66 -4.70 1.59 -4.17
CA ILE A 66 -5.10 0.59 -5.16
C ILE A 66 -6.59 0.72 -5.37
N VAL A 67 -6.99 1.14 -6.57
CA VAL A 67 -8.35 1.51 -6.92
C VAL A 67 -8.90 0.65 -8.04
N LEU A 68 -10.19 0.32 -7.92
CA LEU A 68 -10.96 -0.31 -8.98
C LEU A 68 -11.65 0.81 -9.76
N ILE A 69 -11.31 0.93 -11.04
CA ILE A 69 -11.94 1.87 -11.96
C ILE A 69 -12.88 1.12 -12.90
N LYS A 70 -13.98 1.74 -13.27
CA LYS A 70 -14.95 1.21 -14.22
C LYS A 70 -15.20 2.19 -15.36
N LYS A 71 -15.73 1.72 -16.49
CA LYS A 71 -16.24 2.64 -17.53
C LYS A 71 -17.41 3.46 -16.95
N PRO A 72 -17.45 4.79 -17.14
CA PRO A 72 -18.51 5.63 -16.61
C PRO A 72 -19.82 5.32 -17.34
N THR A 73 -20.93 5.36 -16.62
CA THR A 73 -22.28 5.23 -17.20
C THR A 73 -22.72 6.52 -17.87
N GLU A 74 -22.31 7.65 -17.31
CA GLU A 74 -22.60 8.99 -17.82
C GLU A 74 -21.47 9.51 -18.73
N LYS A 75 -21.75 10.57 -19.49
CA LYS A 75 -20.73 11.22 -20.33
C LYS A 75 -19.61 11.79 -19.44
N PRO A 76 -18.33 11.49 -19.74
CA PRO A 76 -17.23 12.02 -18.94
C PRO A 76 -17.17 13.56 -19.06
N PRO A 77 -16.73 14.26 -18.00
CA PRO A 77 -16.69 15.74 -18.00
C PRO A 77 -15.64 16.29 -18.97
N GLN A 78 -14.61 15.51 -19.30
CA GLN A 78 -13.58 15.85 -20.28
C GLN A 78 -13.22 14.63 -21.12
N GLN A 79 -12.88 14.82 -22.40
CA GLN A 79 -12.50 13.74 -23.33
C GLN A 79 -11.33 12.87 -22.85
N ARG A 80 -10.42 13.43 -22.02
CA ARG A 80 -9.27 12.70 -21.48
C ARG A 80 -9.68 11.67 -20.42
N ILE A 81 -10.77 11.92 -19.70
CA ILE A 81 -11.26 11.05 -18.63
C ILE A 81 -12.08 9.93 -19.28
N THR A 82 -11.65 8.70 -19.04
CA THR A 82 -12.23 7.51 -19.65
C THR A 82 -12.95 6.62 -18.65
N HIS A 83 -12.63 6.74 -17.36
CA HIS A 83 -13.11 5.86 -16.30
C HIS A 83 -13.72 6.65 -15.12
N GLU A 84 -14.42 5.95 -14.22
CA GLU A 84 -14.87 6.42 -12.91
C GLU A 84 -14.30 5.50 -11.83
N VAL A 85 -13.85 6.04 -10.72
CA VAL A 85 -13.43 5.24 -9.56
C VAL A 85 -14.66 4.61 -8.92
N MET A 86 -14.71 3.27 -8.87
CA MET A 86 -15.78 2.52 -8.24
C MET A 86 -15.55 2.36 -6.73
N LYS A 87 -14.36 1.93 -6.35
CA LYS A 87 -13.96 1.72 -4.94
C LYS A 87 -12.45 1.70 -4.77
N ILE A 88 -12.00 2.12 -3.59
CA ILE A 88 -10.63 1.86 -3.13
C ILE A 88 -10.59 0.44 -2.56
N ILE A 89 -9.74 -0.42 -3.15
CA ILE A 89 -9.53 -1.79 -2.66
C ILE A 89 -8.57 -1.79 -1.47
N PHE A 90 -7.43 -1.10 -1.63
CA PHE A 90 -6.42 -0.97 -0.58
C PHE A 90 -5.99 0.48 -0.47
N LYS A 91 -6.08 1.03 0.74
CA LYS A 91 -5.50 2.33 1.06
C LYS A 91 -4.00 2.19 1.26
N PHE A 92 -3.24 3.13 0.70
CA PHE A 92 -1.80 3.17 0.86
C PHE A 92 -1.42 3.39 2.34
N GLY A 93 -0.53 2.55 2.88
CA GLY A 93 -0.13 2.58 4.30
C GLY A 93 -1.17 2.01 5.29
N TYR A 94 -2.40 1.78 4.85
CA TYR A 94 -3.49 1.23 5.66
C TYR A 94 -4.15 0.05 4.93
N ILE A 95 -3.36 -1.00 4.72
CA ILE A 95 -3.81 -2.24 4.08
C ILE A 95 -4.54 -3.07 5.12
N ILE A 96 -5.79 -3.40 4.83
CA ILE A 96 -6.64 -4.29 5.63
C ILE A 96 -6.82 -5.58 4.85
N ASP A 97 -6.58 -6.71 5.51
CA ASP A 97 -6.85 -8.02 4.90
C ASP A 97 -8.37 -8.21 4.68
N PRO A 98 -8.84 -8.52 3.46
CA PRO A 98 -10.26 -8.70 3.19
C PRO A 98 -10.91 -9.87 3.95
N VAL A 99 -10.14 -10.88 4.37
CA VAL A 99 -10.69 -12.07 5.06
C VAL A 99 -10.80 -11.83 6.56
N THR A 100 -9.70 -11.46 7.22
CA THR A 100 -9.65 -11.29 8.67
C THR A 100 -10.10 -9.91 9.15
N LYS A 101 -10.17 -8.91 8.26
CA LYS A 101 -10.40 -7.49 8.59
C LYS A 101 -9.37 -6.88 9.53
N LYS A 102 -8.22 -7.53 9.70
CA LYS A 102 -7.09 -7.00 10.48
C LYS A 102 -6.17 -6.20 9.58
N ARG A 103 -5.50 -5.21 10.18
CA ARG A 103 -4.47 -4.44 9.51
C ARG A 103 -3.22 -5.30 9.34
N VAL A 104 -2.61 -5.23 8.16
CA VAL A 104 -1.38 -5.95 7.83
C VAL A 104 -0.24 -4.97 7.66
N VAL A 105 0.89 -5.27 8.32
CA VAL A 105 2.14 -4.51 8.21
C VAL A 105 3.22 -5.44 7.70
N ARG A 106 3.68 -5.19 6.46
CA ARG A 106 4.65 -6.05 5.76
C ARG A 106 4.08 -7.47 5.61
N ASP A 107 4.62 -8.43 6.34
CA ASP A 107 4.30 -9.86 6.24
C ASP A 107 3.47 -10.37 7.44
N SER A 108 3.17 -9.52 8.42
CA SER A 108 2.51 -9.91 9.67
C SER A 108 1.30 -9.02 9.97
N PHE A 109 0.40 -9.51 10.82
CA PHE A 109 -0.67 -8.68 11.35
C PHE A 109 -0.11 -7.61 12.30
N ASP A 110 -0.81 -6.47 12.40
CA ASP A 110 -0.41 -5.35 13.26
C ASP A 110 -0.21 -5.79 14.72
N ASP A 111 -1.15 -6.60 15.25
CA ASP A 111 -1.09 -7.14 16.62
C ASP A 111 0.20 -7.95 16.87
N GLU A 112 0.61 -8.78 15.91
CA GLU A 112 1.83 -9.60 16.01
C GLU A 112 3.08 -8.75 15.88
N PHE A 113 3.03 -7.73 15.02
CA PHE A 113 4.12 -6.78 14.84
C PHE A 113 4.37 -6.00 16.13
N GLU A 114 3.32 -5.44 16.73
CA GLU A 114 3.39 -4.74 18.02
C GLU A 114 3.91 -5.65 19.14
N PHE A 115 3.43 -6.90 19.17
CA PHE A 115 3.90 -7.88 20.15
C PHE A 115 5.40 -8.15 20.00
N ARG A 116 5.89 -8.40 18.77
CA ARG A 116 7.31 -8.62 18.51
C ARG A 116 8.16 -7.42 18.88
N THR A 117 7.74 -6.20 18.49
CA THR A 117 8.46 -4.97 18.85
C THR A 117 8.55 -4.78 20.36
N ARG A 118 7.49 -5.12 21.11
CA ARG A 118 7.52 -5.06 22.58
C ARG A 118 8.48 -6.08 23.19
N VAL A 119 8.47 -7.32 22.68
CA VAL A 119 9.39 -8.38 23.14
C VAL A 119 10.85 -7.98 22.87
N ASP A 120 11.15 -7.46 21.68
CA ASP A 120 12.50 -7.02 21.31
C ASP A 120 12.99 -5.88 22.21
N ALA A 121 12.10 -4.93 22.57
CA ALA A 121 12.42 -3.85 23.50
C ALA A 121 12.73 -4.37 24.92
N LEU A 122 11.92 -5.28 25.45
CA LEU A 122 12.16 -5.90 26.76
C LEU A 122 13.47 -6.69 26.78
N LEU A 123 13.78 -7.43 25.71
CA LEU A 123 15.04 -8.16 25.59
C LEU A 123 16.26 -7.22 25.58
N PHE A 124 16.13 -6.07 24.93
CA PHE A 124 17.19 -5.05 24.90
C PHE A 124 17.44 -4.44 26.29
N ASP A 125 16.39 -4.16 27.05
CA ASP A 125 16.48 -3.63 28.41
C ASP A 125 17.15 -4.63 29.37
N GLU A 126 16.75 -5.90 29.30
CA GLU A 126 17.37 -6.98 30.09
C GLU A 126 18.86 -7.15 29.77
N GLN A 127 19.23 -7.14 28.48
CA GLN A 127 20.63 -7.21 28.06
C GLN A 127 21.44 -6.02 28.57
N SER A 128 20.88 -4.82 28.49
CA SER A 128 21.50 -3.59 28.98
C SER A 128 21.69 -3.64 30.50
N ALA A 129 20.71 -4.13 31.26
CA ALA A 129 20.80 -4.31 32.71
C ALA A 129 21.88 -5.33 33.10
N ILE A 130 21.97 -6.46 32.38
CA ILE A 130 23.03 -7.47 32.58
C ILE A 130 24.41 -6.87 32.31
N GLN A 131 24.55 -6.11 31.22
CA GLN A 131 25.81 -5.46 30.88
C GLN A 131 26.22 -4.42 31.93
N HIS A 132 25.28 -3.58 32.39
CA HIS A 132 25.54 -2.60 33.43
C HIS A 132 25.97 -3.26 34.75
N ARG A 133 25.33 -4.37 35.12
CA ARG A 133 25.73 -5.16 36.30
C ARG A 133 27.17 -5.66 36.19
N ARG A 134 27.56 -6.23 35.05
CA ARG A 134 28.94 -6.68 34.79
C ARG A 134 29.96 -5.55 34.87
N LEU A 135 29.59 -4.35 34.40
CA LEU A 135 30.46 -3.17 34.49
C LEU A 135 30.65 -2.71 35.93
N LEU A 136 29.59 -2.70 36.75
CA LEU A 136 29.68 -2.38 38.17
C LEU A 136 30.52 -3.40 38.94
N GLU A 137 30.31 -4.69 38.72
CA GLU A 137 31.11 -5.76 39.34
C GLU A 137 32.60 -5.61 38.97
N ARG A 138 32.89 -5.33 37.71
CA ARG A 138 34.26 -5.09 37.25
C ARG A 138 34.87 -3.83 37.86
N LYS A 139 34.10 -2.74 37.96
CA LYS A 139 34.52 -1.51 38.62
C LYS A 139 34.86 -1.76 40.10
N ASN A 140 33.96 -2.40 40.84
CA ASN A 140 34.17 -2.73 42.26
C ASN A 140 35.39 -3.66 42.45
N SER A 141 35.62 -4.61 41.53
CA SER A 141 36.81 -5.47 41.59
C SER A 141 38.13 -4.73 41.38
N ILE A 142 38.10 -3.63 40.60
CA ILE A 142 39.28 -2.78 40.41
C ILE A 142 39.50 -1.92 41.66
N GLU A 143 38.45 -1.30 42.20
CA GLU A 143 38.52 -0.51 43.43
C GLU A 143 39.06 -1.34 44.61
N ASN A 144 38.56 -2.58 44.80
CA ASN A 144 39.07 -3.48 45.84
C ASN A 144 40.53 -3.91 45.63
N ASN A 145 41.03 -3.94 44.39
CA ASN A 145 42.44 -4.25 44.10
C ASN A 145 43.35 -3.04 44.28
N GLU A 146 42.84 -1.81 44.16
CA GLU A 146 43.59 -0.58 44.42
C GLU A 146 43.71 -0.27 45.91
N GLU A 147 42.77 -0.74 46.74
CA GLU A 147 42.80 -0.59 48.20
C GLU A 147 43.77 -1.57 48.92
N LEU A 148 44.25 -2.62 48.24
CA LEU A 148 45.21 -3.62 48.76
C LEU A 148 46.66 -3.26 48.43
#